data_AF-A0A2U1JZW9-F1
#
_entry.id   AF-A0A2U1JZW9-F1
#
_cell.length_a   1.000
_cell.length_b   1.000
_cell.length_c   1.000
_cell.angle_alpha   90.00
_cell.angle_beta   90.00
_cell.angle_gamma   90.00
#
_symmetry.space_group_name_H-M   'P 1'
#
loop_
_entity.id
_entity.type
_entity.pdbx_description
1 polymer ?
#
loop_
_entity_poly.entity_id
_entity_poly.type
_entity_poly.pdbx_seq_one_letter_code
_entity_poly.pdbx_strand_id
1 'polypeptide(L)'
;MYTIPFQTIDWNQIETTEYKGITGMAYWQTVLLDGLRIRKVVYSENYLADHWCQKGHIVQCLEGEFSSELENGETFTLTKGMTYIVSDDLSSHRSVAANKVTLLIIDGTFLKPNKQNKNE
;
A
#
# COMPACT_ATOMS: atom_id res chain seq x y z
N MET A 1 17.53 -8.33 -13.29
CA MET A 1 18.33 -7.14 -12.96
C MET A 1 17.48 -5.97 -13.41
N TYR A 2 17.12 -5.05 -12.51
CA TYR A 2 16.19 -3.97 -12.84
C TYR A 2 16.95 -2.76 -13.36
N THR A 3 16.40 -2.07 -14.35
CA THR A 3 16.95 -0.79 -14.84
C THR A 3 15.92 0.31 -14.67
N ILE A 4 16.15 1.21 -13.73
CA ILE A 4 15.29 2.37 -13.47
C ILE A 4 16.15 3.63 -13.59
N PRO A 5 16.02 4.42 -14.67
CA PRO A 5 16.77 5.66 -14.81
C PRO A 5 16.25 6.70 -13.82
N PHE A 6 17.12 7.68 -13.51
CA PHE A 6 16.72 8.84 -12.73
C PHE A 6 15.55 9.55 -13.42
N GLN A 7 14.50 9.81 -12.65
CA GLN A 7 13.31 10.53 -13.09
C GLN A 7 12.60 11.12 -11.87
N THR A 8 11.77 12.12 -12.10
CA THR A 8 10.89 12.71 -11.10
C THR A 8 9.45 12.38 -11.41
N ILE A 9 8.62 12.19 -10.38
CA ILE A 9 7.19 11.94 -10.54
C ILE A 9 6.43 13.20 -10.10
N ASP A 10 5.82 13.91 -11.05
CA ASP A 10 4.79 14.89 -10.75
C ASP A 10 3.43 14.18 -10.68
N TRP A 11 3.00 13.89 -9.45
CA TRP A 11 1.73 13.19 -9.23
C TRP A 11 0.52 13.96 -9.76
N ASN A 12 0.58 15.27 -9.98
CA ASN A 12 -0.56 16.01 -10.52
C ASN A 12 -0.81 15.70 -12.01
N GLN A 13 0.16 15.09 -12.69
CA GLN A 13 0.08 14.72 -14.11
C GLN A 13 -0.32 13.26 -14.33
N ILE A 14 -0.47 12.48 -13.27
CA ILE A 14 -0.84 11.06 -13.36
C ILE A 14 -2.36 10.93 -13.27
N GLU A 15 -2.95 10.21 -14.21
CA GLU A 15 -4.38 9.93 -14.16
C GLU A 15 -4.77 9.14 -12.90
N THR A 16 -5.91 9.51 -12.32
CA THR A 16 -6.44 8.84 -11.14
C THR A 16 -7.44 7.78 -11.56
N THR A 17 -7.24 6.54 -11.10
CA THR A 17 -8.21 5.46 -11.23
C THR A 17 -8.93 5.22 -9.91
N GLU A 18 -10.22 4.88 -9.97
CA GLU A 18 -11.06 4.68 -8.80
C GLU A 18 -11.32 3.20 -8.55
N TYR A 19 -11.23 2.79 -7.29
CA TYR A 19 -11.51 1.44 -6.83
C TYR A 19 -12.47 1.49 -5.65
N LYS A 20 -13.55 0.72 -5.73
CA LYS A 20 -14.56 0.65 -4.68
C LYS A 20 -14.09 -0.30 -3.56
N GLY A 21 -14.23 0.13 -2.31
CA GLY A 21 -14.09 -0.75 -1.14
C GLY A 21 -15.40 -1.44 -0.78
N ILE A 22 -15.44 -2.17 0.33
CA ILE A 22 -16.73 -2.55 0.95
C ILE A 22 -17.50 -1.27 1.30
N THR A 23 -16.79 -0.29 1.87
CA THR A 23 -17.25 1.08 2.07
C THR A 23 -16.19 2.05 1.56
N GLY A 24 -16.63 3.24 1.17
CA GLY A 24 -15.75 4.26 0.61
C GLY A 24 -15.10 3.89 -0.73
N MET A 25 -14.15 4.72 -1.14
CA MET A 25 -13.42 4.64 -2.41
C MET A 25 -11.92 4.80 -2.18
N ALA A 26 -11.12 4.13 -3.01
CA ALA A 26 -9.69 4.36 -3.13
C ALA A 26 -9.39 4.99 -4.50
N TYR A 27 -8.60 6.05 -4.49
CA TYR A 27 -8.17 6.79 -5.68
C TYR A 27 -6.69 6.58 -5.89
N TRP A 28 -6.29 5.99 -7.01
CA TRP A 28 -4.94 5.54 -7.24
C TRP A 28 -4.32 6.33 -8.38
N GLN A 29 -3.12 6.84 -8.14
CA GLN A 29 -2.22 7.28 -9.19
C GLN A 29 -1.05 6.31 -9.19
N THR A 30 -0.77 5.67 -10.33
CA THR A 30 0.17 4.53 -10.40
C THR A 30 1.29 4.80 -11.39
N VAL A 31 2.52 4.53 -10.98
CA VAL A 31 3.70 4.46 -11.84
C VAL A 31 4.25 3.04 -11.80
N LEU A 32 4.48 2.46 -12.99
CA LEU A 32 5.11 1.16 -13.16
C LEU A 32 6.50 1.35 -13.76
N LEU A 33 7.50 0.87 -13.06
CA LEU A 33 8.91 0.84 -13.45
C LEU A 33 9.35 -0.62 -13.39
N ASP A 34 10.42 -0.98 -14.11
CA ASP A 34 10.90 -2.35 -14.24
C ASP A 34 10.96 -3.10 -12.88
N GLY A 35 9.94 -3.92 -12.60
CA GLY A 35 9.76 -4.67 -11.35
C GLY A 35 9.36 -3.87 -10.09
N LEU A 36 9.17 -2.55 -10.19
CA LEU A 36 8.80 -1.61 -9.12
C LEU A 36 7.50 -0.89 -9.46
N ARG A 37 6.52 -0.96 -8.58
CA ARG A 37 5.27 -0.20 -8.65
C ARG A 37 5.24 0.82 -7.51
N ILE A 38 4.95 2.07 -7.86
CA ILE A 38 4.79 3.16 -6.90
C ILE A 38 3.38 3.72 -7.09
N ARG A 39 2.64 3.86 -6.00
CA ARG A 39 1.27 4.37 -6.02
C ARG A 39 1.10 5.47 -4.99
N LYS A 40 0.52 6.60 -5.40
CA LYS A 40 -0.11 7.51 -4.44
C LYS A 40 -1.58 7.12 -4.36
N VAL A 41 -2.01 6.76 -3.16
CA VAL A 41 -3.37 6.27 -2.90
C VAL A 41 -4.06 7.21 -1.93
N VAL A 42 -5.27 7.63 -2.27
CA VAL A 42 -6.15 8.36 -1.34
C VAL A 42 -7.31 7.45 -1.00
N TYR A 43 -7.52 7.17 0.28
CA TYR A 43 -8.75 6.57 0.75
C TYR A 43 -9.73 7.66 1.14
N SER A 44 -10.99 7.49 0.76
CA SER A 44 -12.08 8.36 1.22
C SER A 44 -12.34 8.16 2.72
N GLU A 45 -13.17 9.03 3.28
CA GLU A 45 -13.78 8.79 4.59
C GLU A 45 -14.52 7.44 4.60
N ASN A 46 -14.48 6.76 5.75
CA ASN A 46 -15.07 5.44 5.99
C ASN A 46 -14.65 4.37 4.97
N TYR A 47 -13.42 4.45 4.46
CA TYR A 47 -12.92 3.44 3.54
C TYR A 47 -12.65 2.11 4.25
N LEU A 48 -13.13 1.03 3.66
CA LEU A 48 -12.83 -0.35 4.05
C LEU A 48 -12.45 -1.12 2.79
N ALA A 49 -11.22 -1.62 2.72
CA ALA A 49 -10.80 -2.44 1.58
C ALA A 49 -11.68 -3.69 1.42
N ASP A 50 -11.88 -4.13 0.18
CA ASP A 50 -12.79 -5.22 -0.18
C ASP A 50 -12.16 -6.61 -0.16
N HIS A 51 -10.86 -6.69 0.14
CA HIS A 51 -10.11 -7.92 0.21
C HIS A 51 -9.03 -7.87 1.28
N TRP A 52 -8.60 -9.06 1.69
CA TRP A 52 -7.37 -9.25 2.44
C TRP A 52 -6.20 -9.33 1.46
N CYS A 53 -5.20 -8.49 1.65
CA CYS A 53 -3.99 -8.46 0.85
C CYS A 53 -2.94 -9.40 1.46
N GLN A 54 -2.41 -10.29 0.63
CA GLN A 54 -1.26 -11.15 0.97
C GLN A 54 0.01 -10.69 0.25
N LYS A 55 -0.06 -9.61 -0.54
CA LYS A 55 1.11 -9.08 -1.26
C LYS A 55 1.91 -8.17 -0.36
N GLY A 56 3.23 -8.31 -0.48
CA GLY A 56 4.19 -7.44 0.15
C GLY A 56 4.06 -6.02 -0.38
N HIS A 57 4.20 -5.06 0.52
CA HIS A 57 4.34 -3.65 0.18
C HIS A 57 4.93 -2.84 1.33
N ILE A 58 5.50 -1.71 0.97
CA ILE A 58 5.88 -0.63 1.88
C ILE A 58 4.78 0.42 1.78
N VAL A 59 4.14 0.74 2.90
CA VAL A 59 3.09 1.75 2.96
C VAL A 59 3.50 2.85 3.92
N GLN A 60 3.67 4.05 3.37
CA GLN A 60 3.96 5.28 4.10
C GLN A 60 2.68 6.11 4.19
N CYS A 61 2.28 6.49 5.40
CA CYS A 61 1.23 7.47 5.60
C CYS A 61 1.77 8.88 5.34
N LEU A 62 1.27 9.55 4.30
CA LEU A 62 1.66 10.91 3.92
C LEU A 62 0.83 11.96 4.66
N GLU A 63 -0.46 11.74 4.79
CA GLU A 63 -1.42 12.63 5.45
C GLU A 63 -2.57 11.83 6.06
N GLY A 64 -3.10 12.28 7.20
CA GLY A 64 -4.19 11.60 7.90
C GLY A 64 -3.73 10.39 8.72
N GLU A 65 -4.62 9.43 8.88
CA GLU A 65 -4.36 8.17 9.58
C GLU A 65 -5.20 7.03 9.00
N PHE A 66 -4.70 5.81 9.14
CA PHE A 66 -5.42 4.60 8.80
C PHE A 66 -5.00 3.45 9.70
N SER A 67 -5.80 2.40 9.71
CA SER A 67 -5.51 1.15 10.41
C SER A 67 -5.25 0.04 9.39
N SER A 68 -4.20 -0.76 9.64
CA SER A 68 -3.98 -2.04 9.00
C SER A 68 -4.45 -3.14 9.94
N GLU A 69 -5.54 -3.81 9.59
CA GLU A 69 -6.05 -5.00 10.27
C GLU A 69 -5.30 -6.22 9.75
N LEU A 70 -4.81 -7.08 10.63
CA LEU A 70 -4.30 -8.39 10.27
C LEU A 70 -5.41 -9.44 10.45
N GLU A 71 -5.37 -10.52 9.67
CA GLU A 71 -6.38 -11.58 9.72
C GLU A 71 -6.42 -12.32 11.07
N ASN A 72 -5.34 -12.24 11.85
CA ASN A 72 -5.28 -12.77 13.22
C ASN A 72 -5.99 -11.88 14.27
N GLY A 73 -6.55 -10.73 13.86
CA GLY A 73 -7.27 -9.78 14.71
C GLY A 73 -6.41 -8.64 15.27
N GLU A 74 -5.09 -8.67 15.08
CA GLU A 74 -4.25 -7.52 15.44
C GLU A 74 -4.56 -6.32 14.53
N THR A 75 -4.45 -5.12 15.08
CA THR A 75 -4.68 -3.87 14.33
C THR A 75 -3.59 -2.87 14.65
N PHE A 76 -3.00 -2.31 13.60
CA PHE A 76 -1.93 -1.31 13.69
C PHE A 76 -2.42 0.00 13.10
N THR A 77 -2.47 1.05 13.91
CA THR A 77 -2.80 2.40 13.45
C THR A 77 -1.53 3.11 13.00
N LEU A 78 -1.56 3.67 11.79
CA LEU A 78 -0.49 4.46 11.20
C LEU A 78 -0.97 5.90 11.00
N THR A 79 -0.23 6.83 11.58
CA THR A 79 -0.45 8.28 11.41
C THR A 79 0.59 8.87 10.45
N LYS A 80 0.40 10.12 10.05
CA LYS A 80 1.34 10.86 9.19
C LYS A 80 2.80 10.65 9.60
N GLY A 81 3.63 10.26 8.63
CA GLY A 81 5.05 10.01 8.84
C GLY A 81 5.40 8.57 9.21
N MET A 82 4.42 7.73 9.58
CA MET A 82 4.65 6.32 9.87
C MET A 82 4.65 5.45 8.61
N THR A 83 5.41 4.35 8.66
CA THR A 83 5.50 3.34 7.60
C THR A 83 5.36 1.95 8.19
N TYR A 84 4.67 1.06 7.48
CA TYR A 84 4.85 -0.39 7.65
C TYR A 84 5.43 -1.02 6.40
N ILE A 85 6.06 -2.17 6.59
CA ILE A 85 6.71 -2.95 5.53
C ILE A 85 6.34 -4.41 5.74
N VAL A 86 5.94 -5.08 4.67
CA VAL A 86 5.63 -6.50 4.68
C VAL A 86 6.11 -7.15 3.38
N SER A 87 6.62 -8.38 3.48
CA SER A 87 6.99 -9.21 2.32
C SER A 87 5.79 -10.00 1.80
N ASP A 88 5.88 -10.53 0.58
CA ASP A 88 4.85 -11.41 0.02
C ASP A 88 4.57 -12.60 0.96
N ASP A 89 3.28 -12.90 1.12
CA ASP A 89 2.74 -14.08 1.81
C ASP A 89 3.08 -14.19 3.31
N LEU A 90 3.59 -13.13 3.96
CA LEU A 90 3.91 -13.15 5.40
C LEU A 90 2.76 -12.72 6.33
N SER A 91 1.90 -11.80 5.89
CA SER A 91 0.70 -11.45 6.65
C SER A 91 -0.44 -11.09 5.72
N SER A 92 -1.61 -11.66 6.00
CA SER A 92 -2.88 -11.28 5.38
C SER A 92 -3.43 -10.06 6.11
N HIS A 93 -3.63 -8.96 5.39
CA HIS A 93 -3.97 -7.68 6.01
C HIS A 93 -4.90 -6.82 5.16
N ARG A 94 -5.58 -5.86 5.79
CA ARG A 94 -6.59 -5.03 5.14
C ARG A 94 -6.57 -3.62 5.69
N SER A 95 -6.73 -2.64 4.81
CA SER A 95 -6.75 -1.23 5.20
C SER A 95 -8.15 -0.75 5.55
N VAL A 96 -8.22 0.02 6.64
CA VAL A 96 -9.42 0.71 7.11
C VAL A 96 -9.07 2.16 7.41
N ALA A 97 -9.90 3.10 6.97
CA ALA A 97 -9.71 4.51 7.28
C ALA A 97 -11.04 5.15 7.69
N ALA A 98 -11.09 5.70 8.90
CA ALA A 98 -12.24 6.45 9.36
C ALA A 98 -12.34 7.79 8.62
N ASN A 99 -11.21 8.48 8.49
CA ASN A 99 -11.09 9.76 7.79
C ASN A 99 -10.36 9.60 6.46
N LYS A 100 -10.42 10.64 5.62
CA LYS A 100 -9.60 10.70 4.40
C LYS A 100 -8.12 10.60 4.76
N VAL A 101 -7.39 9.73 4.07
CA VAL A 101 -5.94 9.50 4.26
C VAL A 101 -5.25 9.46 2.91
N THR A 102 -4.01 9.93 2.86
CA THR A 102 -3.15 9.84 1.67
C THR A 102 -1.94 8.98 1.99
N LEU A 103 -1.68 7.99 1.15
CA LEU A 103 -0.64 6.98 1.29
C LEU A 103 0.29 7.00 0.09
N LEU A 104 1.56 6.68 0.34
CA LEU A 104 2.47 6.22 -0.70
C LEU A 104 2.67 4.72 -0.51
N ILE A 105 2.32 3.93 -1.53
CA ILE A 105 2.46 2.48 -1.53
C ILE A 105 3.51 2.09 -2.56
N ILE A 106 4.54 1.40 -2.12
CA ILE A 106 5.62 0.89 -2.95
C ILE A 106 5.60 -0.62 -2.86
N ASP A 107 5.49 -1.28 -4.00
CA ASP A 107 5.48 -2.72 -4.08
C ASP A 107 6.21 -3.21 -5.32
N GLY A 108 6.62 -4.47 -5.32
CA GLY A 108 7.43 -5.00 -6.41
C GLY A 108 7.99 -6.37 -6.11
N THR A 109 8.62 -6.94 -7.12
CA THR A 109 9.13 -8.32 -7.05
C THR A 109 10.26 -8.52 -6.04
N PHE A 110 10.88 -7.44 -5.56
CA PHE A 110 11.90 -7.45 -4.50
C PHE A 110 11.34 -7.82 -3.11
N LEU A 111 10.02 -7.79 -2.93
CA LEU A 111 9.36 -8.16 -1.67
C LEU A 111 9.06 -9.66 -1.55
N LYS A 112 9.43 -10.46 -2.55
CA LYS A 112 9.33 -11.92 -2.45
C LYS A 112 10.36 -12.44 -1.44
N PRO A 113 9.93 -13.16 -0.39
CA PRO A 113 10.87 -13.75 0.56
C PRO A 113 11.84 -14.70 -0.14
N ASN A 114 13.10 -14.68 0.28
CA ASN A 114 14.04 -15.73 -0.11
C ASN A 114 13.58 -17.08 0.46
N LYS A 115 13.67 -18.15 -0.34
CA LYS A 115 13.26 -19.51 0.06
C LYS A 115 13.96 -20.03 1.34
N GLN A 116 15.04 -19.39 1.77
CA GLN A 116 15.80 -19.76 2.98
C GLN A 116 15.19 -19.24 4.29
N ASN A 117 14.29 -18.26 4.25
CA ASN A 117 13.74 -17.61 5.47
C ASN A 117 12.35 -18.15 5.87
N LYS A 118 11.92 -19.31 5.33
CA LYS A 118 10.63 -19.92 5.71
C LYS A 118 10.69 -20.84 6.94
N ASN A 119 11.87 -21.00 7.54
CA ASN A 119 12.14 -21.96 8.62
C ASN A 119 12.77 -21.33 9.88
N GLU A 120 12.63 -20.03 10.10
CA GLU A 120 12.95 -19.39 11.39
C GLU A 120 11.67 -18.82 12.03
#